data_AF-A0A3D4W7Z1-F1
#
_entry.id   AF-A0A3D4W7Z1-F1
#
_cell.length_a   1.000
_cell.length_b   1.000
_cell.length_c   1.000
_cell.angle_alpha   90.00
_cell.angle_beta   90.00
_cell.angle_gamma   90.00
#
_symmetry.space_group_name_H-M   'P 1'
#
loop_
_entity.id
_entity.type
_entity.pdbx_description
1 polymer ?
#
loop_
_entity_poly.entity_id
_entity_poly.type
_entity_poly.pdbx_seq_one_letter_code
_entity_poly.pdbx_strand_id
1 'polypeptide(L)'
;MARNADVTILVPKVDYSKLEGRMAEKRHTRKSLAKAIGASETALGQWLLKGKPMHGIVIYAIADRLSIPVEEYPEYFFRYIMEDRAS
;
A
#
# COMPACT_ATOMS: atom_id res chain seq x y z
N MET A 1 -17.32 37.90 -12.27
CA MET A 1 -16.30 37.11 -11.56
C MET A 1 -16.78 35.66 -11.53
N ALA A 2 -16.37 34.84 -12.49
CA ALA A 2 -16.73 33.42 -12.50
C ALA A 2 -15.94 32.74 -11.38
N ARG A 3 -16.64 32.06 -10.46
CA ARG A 3 -16.03 31.22 -9.45
C ARG A 3 -15.20 30.17 -10.17
N ASN A 4 -13.89 30.16 -9.93
CA ASN A 4 -13.06 29.02 -10.31
C ASN A 4 -13.73 27.80 -9.67
N ALA A 5 -14.21 26.88 -10.49
CA ALA A 5 -14.67 25.59 -10.00
C ALA A 5 -13.56 24.99 -9.16
N ASP A 6 -13.87 24.53 -7.95
CA ASP A 6 -12.95 23.69 -7.17
C ASP A 6 -12.59 22.50 -8.06
N VAL A 7 -11.40 22.56 -8.68
CA VAL A 7 -10.89 21.45 -9.47
C VAL A 7 -10.36 20.44 -8.47
N THR A 8 -11.22 19.48 -8.11
CA THR A 8 -10.82 18.30 -7.35
C THR A 8 -9.80 17.50 -8.16
N ILE A 9 -8.54 17.52 -7.74
CA ILE A 9 -7.48 16.70 -8.32
C ILE A 9 -7.53 15.33 -7.64
N LEU A 10 -8.04 14.35 -8.37
CA LEU A 10 -8.01 12.95 -7.94
C LEU A 10 -6.63 12.34 -8.23
N VAL A 11 -5.97 11.83 -7.20
CA VAL A 11 -4.68 11.14 -7.34
C VAL A 11 -4.89 9.64 -7.11
N PRO A 12 -4.39 8.77 -8.00
CA PRO A 12 -4.46 7.34 -7.79
C PRO A 12 -3.53 6.92 -6.65
N LYS A 13 -4.03 6.13 -5.71
CA LYS A 13 -3.23 5.45 -4.67
C LYS A 13 -3.54 3.96 -4.65
N VAL A 14 -2.58 3.16 -4.22
CA VAL A 14 -2.77 1.72 -4.04
C VAL A 14 -3.55 1.46 -2.75
N ASP A 15 -4.58 0.64 -2.83
CA ASP A 15 -5.35 0.14 -1.69
C ASP A 15 -4.68 -1.12 -1.11
N TYR A 16 -4.01 -0.95 0.03
CA TYR A 16 -3.35 -2.03 0.76
C TYR A 16 -4.23 -2.64 1.87
N SER A 17 -5.52 -2.34 1.94
CA SER A 17 -6.40 -2.85 3.02
C SER A 17 -6.41 -4.38 3.08
N LYS A 18 -6.39 -5.06 1.92
CA LYS A 18 -6.30 -6.52 1.85
C LYS A 18 -4.97 -7.05 2.38
N LEU A 19 -3.88 -6.34 2.09
CA LEU A 19 -2.55 -6.66 2.58
C LEU A 19 -2.45 -6.53 4.10
N GLU A 20 -3.04 -5.47 4.67
CA GLU A 20 -3.12 -5.28 6.12
C GLU A 20 -3.91 -6.41 6.82
N GLY A 21 -5.00 -6.87 6.19
CA GLY A 21 -5.72 -8.07 6.66
C GLY A 21 -4.85 -9.31 6.69
N ARG A 22 -4.10 -9.59 5.61
CA ARG A 22 -3.17 -10.73 5.56
C ARG A 22 -2.02 -10.60 6.57
N MET A 23 -1.52 -9.39 6.81
CA MET A 23 -0.54 -9.14 7.88
C MET A 23 -1.08 -9.56 9.24
N ALA A 24 -2.33 -9.20 9.55
CA ALA A 24 -2.97 -9.57 10.82
C ALA A 24 -3.14 -11.10 10.94
N GLU A 25 -3.59 -11.77 9.88
CA GLU A 25 -3.72 -13.24 9.83
C GLU A 25 -2.38 -13.95 10.09
N LYS A 26 -1.29 -13.41 9.52
CA LYS A 26 0.07 -13.93 9.69
C LYS A 26 0.78 -13.40 10.94
N ARG A 27 0.06 -12.69 11.82
CA ARG A 27 0.56 -12.12 13.09
C ARG A 27 1.77 -11.20 12.92
N HIS A 28 1.79 -10.46 11.81
CA HIS A 28 2.79 -9.45 11.52
C HIS A 28 2.29 -8.05 11.90
N THR A 29 3.11 -7.33 12.67
CA THR A 29 2.94 -5.89 12.88
C THR A 29 3.73 -5.14 11.81
N ARG A 30 3.48 -3.83 11.64
CA ARG A 30 4.31 -2.99 10.75
C ARG A 30 5.79 -3.08 11.12
N LYS A 31 6.11 -2.96 12.41
CA LYS A 31 7.47 -3.14 12.92
C LYS A 31 8.08 -4.51 12.59
N SER A 32 7.34 -5.60 12.82
CA SER A 32 7.88 -6.95 12.61
C SER A 32 8.04 -7.29 11.12
N LEU A 33 7.11 -6.85 10.27
CA LEU A 33 7.21 -7.03 8.83
C LEU A 33 8.34 -6.19 8.23
N ALA A 34 8.44 -4.90 8.60
CA ALA A 34 9.51 -4.02 8.13
C ALA A 34 10.89 -4.61 8.43
N LYS A 35 11.10 -5.12 9.66
CA LYS A 35 12.32 -5.83 10.04
C LYS A 35 12.56 -7.08 9.18
N ALA A 36 11.52 -7.87 8.89
CA ALA A 36 11.63 -9.11 8.12
C ALA A 36 12.01 -8.87 6.65
N ILE A 37 11.56 -7.76 6.05
CA ILE A 37 11.83 -7.42 4.65
C ILE A 37 13.01 -6.46 4.47
N GLY A 38 13.73 -6.12 5.55
CA GLY A 38 14.86 -5.19 5.51
C GLY A 38 14.49 -3.73 5.21
N ALA A 39 13.25 -3.32 5.50
CA ALA A 39 12.78 -1.94 5.32
C ALA A 39 12.67 -1.19 6.66
N SER A 40 12.63 0.14 6.60
CA SER A 40 12.26 0.94 7.78
C SER A 40 10.75 0.87 8.01
N GLU A 41 10.33 0.91 9.27
CA GLU A 41 8.90 0.94 9.64
C GLU A 41 8.21 2.17 9.05
N THR A 42 8.93 3.30 8.96
CA THR A 42 8.45 4.53 8.32
C THR A 42 8.17 4.32 6.83
N ALA A 43 9.07 3.66 6.09
CA ALA A 43 8.86 3.37 4.67
C ALA A 43 7.65 2.46 4.45
N LEU A 44 7.52 1.40 5.26
CA LEU A 44 6.36 0.52 5.22
C LEU A 44 5.06 1.28 5.53
N GLY A 45 5.10 2.19 6.51
CA GLY A 45 3.99 3.08 6.81
C GLY A 45 3.62 4.01 5.65
N GLN A 46 4.60 4.56 4.93
CA GLN A 46 4.33 5.38 3.74
C GLN A 46 3.66 4.58 2.63
N TRP A 47 4.06 3.33 2.39
CA TRP A 47 3.39 2.51 1.40
C TRP A 47 1.95 2.18 1.82
N LEU A 48 1.77 1.61 3.01
CA LEU A 48 0.46 1.15 3.48
C LEU A 48 -0.54 2.31 3.68
N LEU A 49 -0.13 3.38 4.36
CA LEU A 49 -1.06 4.45 4.75
C LEU A 49 -1.26 5.50 3.66
N LYS A 50 -0.22 5.79 2.86
CA LYS A 50 -0.32 6.77 1.78
C LYS A 50 -0.60 6.12 0.43
N GLY A 51 -0.74 4.80 0.38
CA GLY A 51 -0.98 4.04 -0.85
C GLY A 51 0.09 4.27 -1.91
N LYS A 52 1.33 4.53 -1.50
CA LYS A 52 2.44 4.69 -2.45
C LYS A 52 2.78 3.33 -3.06
N PRO A 53 2.98 3.23 -4.39
CA PRO A 53 3.43 2.00 -5.01
C PRO A 53 4.75 1.51 -4.40
N MET A 54 4.83 0.20 -4.16
CA MET A 54 6.03 -0.47 -3.69
C MET A 54 6.90 -0.90 -4.88
N HIS A 55 8.22 -0.95 -4.68
CA HIS A 55 9.13 -1.56 -5.66
C HIS A 55 8.92 -3.07 -5.73
N GLY A 56 9.14 -3.67 -6.90
CA GLY A 56 8.95 -5.11 -7.13
C GLY A 56 9.72 -6.01 -6.16
N ILE A 57 10.95 -5.63 -5.78
CA ILE A 57 11.76 -6.36 -4.78
C ILE A 57 11.06 -6.38 -3.41
N VAL A 58 10.45 -5.27 -3.02
CA VAL A 58 9.69 -5.15 -1.76
C VAL A 58 8.41 -5.98 -1.82
N ILE A 59 7.70 -5.92 -2.95
CA ILE A 59 6.49 -6.73 -3.18
C ILE A 59 6.82 -8.22 -3.03
N TYR A 60 7.89 -8.68 -3.66
CA TYR A 60 8.34 -10.06 -3.58
C TYR A 60 8.67 -10.47 -2.13
N ALA A 61 9.44 -9.66 -1.40
CA ALA A 61 9.81 -9.94 -0.02
C ALA A 61 8.59 -10.00 0.92
N ILE A 62 7.61 -9.10 0.73
CA ILE A 62 6.37 -9.11 1.50
C ILE A 62 5.52 -10.34 1.16
N ALA A 63 5.38 -10.66 -0.14
CA ALA A 63 4.60 -11.79 -0.60
C ALA A 63 5.15 -13.13 -0.09
N ASP A 64 6.48 -13.33 -0.19
CA ASP A 64 7.16 -14.49 0.39
C ASP A 64 6.89 -14.59 1.90
N ARG A 65 7.08 -13.48 2.62
CA ARG A 65 6.91 -13.46 4.07
C ARG A 65 5.47 -13.71 4.53
N LEU A 66 4.49 -13.27 3.75
CA LEU A 66 3.07 -13.43 4.03
C LEU A 66 2.44 -14.64 3.33
N SER A 67 3.25 -15.44 2.61
CA SER A 67 2.79 -16.58 1.82
C SER A 67 1.67 -16.22 0.85
N ILE A 68 1.81 -15.10 0.13
CA ILE A 68 0.85 -14.66 -0.89
C ILE A 68 1.26 -15.31 -2.22
N PRO A 69 0.39 -16.09 -2.85
CA PRO A 69 0.68 -16.70 -4.15
C PRO A 69 0.72 -15.64 -5.26
N VAL A 70 1.51 -15.87 -6.31
CA VAL A 70 1.77 -14.88 -7.36
C VAL A 70 0.49 -14.48 -8.09
N GLU A 71 -0.44 -15.42 -8.23
CA GLU A 71 -1.75 -15.25 -8.86
C GLU A 71 -2.61 -14.22 -8.12
N GLU A 72 -2.37 -14.01 -6.82
CA GLU A 72 -3.11 -13.06 -5.98
C GLU A 72 -2.45 -11.66 -5.97
N TYR A 73 -1.26 -11.46 -6.54
CA TYR A 73 -0.56 -10.17 -6.51
C TYR A 73 -1.40 -8.98 -7.01
N PRO A 74 -2.20 -9.11 -8.10
CA PRO A 74 -3.12 -8.05 -8.54
C PRO A 74 -4.01 -7.50 -7.43
N GLU A 75 -4.49 -8.37 -6.55
CA GLU A 75 -5.46 -8.02 -5.52
C GLU A 75 -4.81 -7.40 -4.27
N TYR A 76 -3.52 -7.66 -4.05
CA TYR A 76 -2.77 -7.19 -2.88
C TYR A 76 -1.95 -5.93 -3.14
N PHE A 77 -1.39 -5.78 -4.35
CA PHE A 77 -0.36 -4.77 -4.62
C PHE A 77 -0.72 -3.80 -5.75
N PHE A 78 -1.75 -4.10 -6.55
CA PHE A 78 -2.07 -3.36 -7.77
C PHE A 78 -3.53 -2.89 -7.84
N ARG A 79 -4.25 -2.93 -6.71
CA ARG A 79 -5.59 -2.34 -6.60
C ARG A 79 -5.47 -0.84 -6.40
N TYR A 80 -5.97 -0.04 -7.33
CA TYR A 80 -5.95 1.43 -7.23
C TYR A 80 -7.31 1.99 -6.81
N ILE A 81 -7.28 3.01 -5.94
CA ILE A 81 -8.42 3.83 -5.59
C ILE A 81 -8.09 5.31 -5.83
N MET A 82 -9.11 6.09 -6.18
CA MET A 82 -8.97 7.53 -6.41
C MET A 82 -9.16 8.26 -5.09
N GLU A 83 -8.18 9.06 -4.69
CA GLU A 83 -8.25 9.91 -3.50
C GLU A 83 -8.33 11.38 -3.92
N ASP A 84 -9.23 12.13 -3.29
CA ASP A 84 -9.30 13.58 -3.42
C ASP A 84 -8.17 14.22 -2.59
N ARG A 85 -7.26 14.92 -3.27
CA ARG A 85 -6.35 15.84 -2.59
C ARG A 85 -7.06 17.17 -2.40
N ALA A 86 -7.81 17.29 -1.31
CA ALA A 86 -8.18 18.60 -0.78
C ALA A 86 -6.88 19.36 -0.44
N SER A 87 -6.76 20.57 -1.01
CA SER A 87 -5.59 21.46 -0.97
C SER A 87 -5.15 21.83 0.44
#